data_AF-A0A2H0Z779-F1
#
_entry.id   AF-A0A2H0Z779-F1
#
_cell.length_a   1.000
_cell.length_b   1.000
_cell.length_c   1.000
_cell.angle_alpha   90.00
_cell.angle_beta   90.00
_cell.angle_gamma   90.00
#
_symmetry.space_group_name_H-M   'P 1'
#
loop_
_entity.id
_entity.type
_entity.pdbx_description
1 polymer ?
#
loop_
_entity_poly.entity_id
_entity_poly.type
_entity_poly.pdbx_seq_one_letter_code
_entity_poly.pdbx_strand_id
1 'polypeptide(L)' 'MKNIAILVLIFVFGVFLIKWFWAWTIPEIFPGAVQQNLIAAKISWWTALKLSILFSLTAAVSRVSKK' A
#
# COMPACT_ATOMS: atom_id res chain seq x y z
N MET A 1 -23.54 12.26 -1.78
CA MET A 1 -22.62 11.98 -2.92
C MET A 1 -21.19 12.48 -2.68
N LYS A 2 -20.99 13.76 -2.29
CA LYS A 2 -19.66 14.36 -2.06
C LYS A 2 -18.74 13.57 -1.09
N ASN A 3 -19.27 13.04 0.01
CA ASN A 3 -18.47 12.30 1.00
C ASN A 3 -17.98 10.94 0.49
N ILE A 4 -18.78 10.26 -0.34
CA ILE A 4 -18.40 8.98 -0.95
C ILE A 4 -17.29 9.20 -1.98
N ALA A 5 -17.37 10.26 -2.78
CA ALA A 5 -16.33 10.61 -3.74
C ALA A 5 -14.98 10.87 -3.07
N ILE A 6 -14.97 11.57 -1.93
CA ILE A 6 -13.74 11.81 -1.14
C ILE A 6 -13.16 10.49 -0.60
N LEU A 7 -14.01 9.60 -0.07
CA LEU A 7 -13.56 8.30 0.44
C LEU A 7 -12.94 7.44 -0.67
N VAL A 8 -13.59 7.38 -1.83
CA VAL A 8 -13.06 6.67 -3.00
C VAL A 8 -11.73 7.27 -3.45
N LEU A 9 -11.63 8.61 -3.48
CA LEU A 9 -10.39 9.29 -3.84
C LEU A 9 -9.25 8.94 -2.88
N ILE A 10 -9.49 8.99 -1.57
CA ILE A 10 -8.50 8.62 -0.55
C ILE A 10 -8.07 7.17 -0.72
N PHE A 11 -9.02 6.26 -0.99
CA PHE A 11 -8.71 4.85 -1.19
C PHE A 11 -7.84 4.62 -2.43
N VAL A 12 -8.23 5.17 -3.59
CA VAL A 12 -7.46 5.07 -4.83
C VAL A 12 -6.09 5.72 -4.68
N PHE A 13 -6.02 6.88 -4.02
CA PHE A 13 -4.76 7.56 -3.74
C PHE A 13 -3.87 6.73 -2.80
N GLY A 14 -4.44 6.07 -1.79
CA GLY A 14 -3.70 5.15 -0.92
C GLY A 14 -3.10 3.96 -1.67
N VAL A 15 -3.86 3.34 -2.58
CA VAL A 15 -3.36 2.26 -3.46
C VAL A 15 -2.21 2.77 -4.33
N PHE A 16 -2.37 3.96 -4.92
CA PHE A 16 -1.34 4.59 -5.73
C PHE A 16 -0.06 4.84 -4.93
N LEU A 17 -0.18 5.44 -3.74
CA LEU A 17 0.96 5.70 -2.85
C LEU A 17 1.68 4.42 -2.47
N ILE A 18 0.97 3.36 -2.09
CA ILE A 18 1.59 2.07 -1.74
C ILE A 18 2.39 1.52 -2.92
N LYS A 19 1.83 1.54 -4.12
CA LYS A 19 2.52 1.07 -5.32
C LYS A 19 3.77 1.91 -5.62
N TRP A 20 3.64 3.23 -5.51
CA TRP A 20 4.74 4.17 -5.75
C TRP A 20 5.87 4.00 -4.74
N PHE A 21 5.54 4.03 -3.45
CA PHE A 21 6.50 3.79 -2.38
C PHE A 21 7.13 2.41 -2.47
N TRP A 22 6.40 1.37 -2.85
CA TRP A 22 7.00 0.06 -3.05
C TRP A 22 8.09 0.08 -4.13
N ALA A 23 7.80 0.69 -5.28
CA ALA A 23 8.74 0.75 -6.41
C ALA A 23 9.99 1.57 -6.10
N TRP A 24 9.90 2.52 -5.17
CA TRP A 24 11.03 3.35 -4.75
C TRP A 24 11.79 2.76 -3.54
N THR A 25 11.07 2.47 -2.46
CA THR A 25 11.64 2.10 -1.16
C THR A 25 12.15 0.67 -1.10
N ILE A 26 11.45 -0.30 -1.71
CA ILE A 26 11.86 -1.71 -1.61
C ILE A 26 13.19 -1.98 -2.32
N PRO A 27 13.43 -1.48 -3.55
CA PRO A 27 14.74 -1.62 -4.18
C PRO A 27 15.89 -0.95 -3.42
N GLU A 28 15.63 0.16 -2.74
CA GLU A 28 16.65 0.87 -1.94
C GLU A 28 16.96 0.17 -0.62
N ILE A 29 15.96 -0.36 0.08
CA ILE A 29 16.16 -1.07 1.35
C ILE A 29 16.73 -2.48 1.12
N PHE A 30 16.29 -3.16 0.07
CA PHE A 30 16.65 -4.55 -0.21
C PHE A 30 17.27 -4.76 -1.59
N PRO A 31 18.38 -4.08 -1.92
CA PRO A 31 18.96 -4.13 -3.27
C PRO A 31 19.42 -5.55 -3.64
N GLY A 32 20.08 -6.26 -2.73
CA GLY A 32 20.56 -7.63 -2.98
C GLY A 32 19.43 -8.65 -3.15
N ALA A 33 18.36 -8.54 -2.38
CA ALA A 33 17.23 -9.46 -2.47
C ALA A 33 16.38 -9.22 -3.74
N VAL A 34 16.28 -7.96 -4.19
CA VAL A 34 15.68 -7.63 -5.48
C VAL A 34 16.52 -8.18 -6.64
N GLN A 35 17.84 -8.04 -6.59
CA GLN A 35 18.75 -8.59 -7.62
C GLN A 35 18.67 -10.11 -7.72
N GLN A 36 18.50 -10.79 -6.59
CA GLN A 36 18.33 -12.24 -6.51
C GLN A 36 16.91 -12.72 -6.86
N ASN A 37 16.01 -11.81 -7.26
CA ASN A 37 14.60 -12.09 -7.54
C ASN A 37 13.81 -12.69 -6.36
N LEU A 38 14.32 -12.55 -5.14
CA LEU A 38 13.63 -12.98 -3.91
C LEU A 38 12.51 -12.01 -3.53
N ILE A 39 12.63 -10.74 -3.94
CA ILE A 39 11.64 -9.69 -3.70
C ILE A 39 11.32 -9.00 -5.03
N ALA A 40 10.03 -8.86 -5.33
CA ALA A 40 9.59 -8.15 -6.51
C ALA A 40 9.80 -6.63 -6.35
N ALA A 41 10.71 -6.06 -7.15
CA ALA A 41 10.94 -4.61 -7.22
C ALA A 41 9.66 -3.83 -7.59
N LYS A 42 8.84 -4.43 -8.44
CA LYS A 42 7.58 -3.86 -8.93
C LYS A 42 6.45 -4.81 -8.59
N ILE A 43 5.44 -4.28 -7.93
CA ILE A 43 4.22 -5.03 -7.60
C ILE A 43 3.11 -4.73 -8.60
N SER A 44 2.24 -5.70 -8.84
CA SER A 44 1.03 -5.49 -9.66
C SER A 44 0.06 -4.53 -8.96
N TRP A 45 -0.87 -3.93 -9.73
CA TRP A 45 -1.95 -3.12 -9.14
C TRP A 45 -2.84 -3.93 -8.18
N TRP A 46 -3.06 -5.21 -8.50
CA TRP A 46 -3.81 -6.13 -7.63
C TRP A 46 -3.10 -6.37 -6.30
N THR A 47 -1.77 -6.53 -6.33
CA THR A 47 -0.95 -6.68 -5.11
C THR A 47 -0.98 -5.40 -4.26
N ALA A 48 -0.88 -4.22 -4.89
CA ALA A 48 -0.98 -2.94 -4.19
C ALA A 48 -2.34 -2.75 -3.51
N LEU A 49 -3.44 -3.17 -4.16
CA LEU A 49 -4.79 -3.16 -3.58
C LEU A 49 -4.92 -4.11 -2.39
N LYS A 50 -4.36 -5.32 -2.46
CA LYS A 50 -4.34 -6.23 -1.29
C LYS A 50 -3.60 -5.60 -0.10
N LEU A 51 -2.44 -4.99 -0.36
CA LEU A 51 -1.66 -4.31 0.67
C LEU A 51 -2.43 -3.13 1.26
N SER A 52 -3.11 -2.31 0.44
CA SER A 52 -3.89 -1.17 0.95
C SER A 52 -5.04 -1.61 1.84
N ILE A 53 -5.70 -2.72 1.52
CA ILE A 53 -6.72 -3.32 2.37
C ILE A 53 -6.11 -3.74 3.71
N LEU A 54 -4.97 -4.45 3.71
CA LEU A 54 -4.29 -4.85 4.93
C LEU A 54 -3.91 -3.65 5.81
N PHE A 55 -3.30 -2.61 5.24
CA PHE A 55 -2.98 -1.38 5.98
C PHE A 55 -4.23 -0.68 6.51
N SER A 56 -5.32 -0.65 5.72
CA SER A 56 -6.59 -0.06 6.18
C SER A 56 -7.21 -0.82 7.34
N LEU A 57 -7.07 -2.16 7.36
CA LEU A 57 -7.50 -3.01 8.47
C LEU A 57 -6.67 -2.72 9.72
N THR A 58 -5.34 -2.61 9.59
CA THR A 58 -4.47 -2.24 10.71
C THR A 58 -4.84 -0.87 11.28
N ALA A 59 -5.03 0.13 10.42
CA ALA A 59 -5.46 1.47 10.86
C ALA A 59 -6.84 1.44 11.55
N ALA A 60 -7.78 0.63 11.05
CA ALA A 60 -9.08 0.43 11.68
C ALA A 60 -8.96 -0.20 13.08
N VAL A 61 -8.14 -1.26 13.23
CA VAL A 61 -7.88 -1.91 14.52
C VAL A 61 -7.19 -0.95 15.49
N SER A 62 -6.17 -0.21 15.06
CA SER A 62 -5.51 0.80 15.91
C SER A 62 -6.45 1.90 16.37
N ARG A 63 -7.46 2.26 15.56
CA ARG A 63 -8.50 3.22 15.94
C ARG A 63 -9.48 2.64 16.96
N VAL A 64 -9.85 1.36 16.84
CA VAL A 64 -10.70 0.67 17.83
C VAL A 64 -10.01 0.59 19.19
N SER A 65 -8.71 0.30 19.23
CA SER A 65 -7.95 0.20 20.48
C SER A 65 -7.78 1.52 21.25
N LYS A 66 -7.96 2.67 20.58
CA LYS A 66 -7.88 4.00 21.22
C LYS A 66 -9.22 4.48 21.80
N LYS A 67 -10.28 3.67 21.69
CA LYS A 67 -11.59 3.91 22.31
C LYS A 67 -11.71 3.13 23.60
#